data_AF-A0AAV4JAI6-F1
#
_entry.id   AF-A0AAV4JAI6-F1
#
_cell.length_a   1.000
_cell.length_b   1.000
_cell.length_c   1.000
_cell.angle_alpha   90.00
_cell.angle_beta   90.00
_cell.angle_gamma   90.00
#
_symmetry.space_group_name_H-M   'P 1'
#
loop_
_entity.id
_entity.type
_entity.pdbx_description
1 polymer ?
#
loop_
_entity_poly.entity_id
_entity_poly.type
_entity_poly.pdbx_seq_one_letter_code
_entity_poly.pdbx_strand_id
1 'polypeptide(L)'
;MLKAAPFKQMYSTVTQLKSTVESIQDGVDRVRNSTMTSQDQKPFALVAESAMAKYYTMKEPCDLYMVGDLTTIGSYAMVLPSGSPDLMKVDLALLSLRESGKLRELENKWFSGVCTDFIMDSSSGSRIQLPPFYEVDLGTFSGALIILGMGLVLGAIVTGLEVLVFRYAESILNETIMKALKLMEEVAAEQSGAKVVMLGDSKSVLKKLEGPKAAKQRYLGDALQ
;
A
#
# COMPACT_ATOMS: atom_id res chain seq x y z
N MET A 1 -1.66 29.69 18.33
CA MET A 1 -2.48 30.69 17.61
C MET A 1 -2.94 30.08 16.30
N LEU A 2 -4.22 29.71 16.19
CA LEU A 2 -4.80 29.22 14.94
C LEU A 2 -4.72 30.34 13.88
N LYS A 3 -4.21 30.06 12.68
CA LYS A 3 -4.29 31.00 11.56
C LYS A 3 -5.78 31.18 11.24
N ALA A 4 -6.29 32.42 11.29
CA ALA A 4 -7.71 32.71 11.06
C ALA A 4 -8.18 32.45 9.61
N ALA A 5 -7.24 32.39 8.66
CA ALA A 5 -7.51 32.22 7.24
C ALA A 5 -8.28 30.92 6.87
N PRO A 6 -7.88 29.71 7.30
CA PRO A 6 -8.60 28.47 6.98
C PRO A 6 -10.05 28.44 7.48
N PHE A 7 -10.31 28.91 8.71
CA PHE A 7 -11.67 28.92 9.26
C PHE A 7 -12.61 29.87 8.52
N LYS A 8 -12.08 31.03 8.08
CA LYS A 8 -12.85 31.97 7.25
C LYS A 8 -13.25 31.36 5.92
N GLN A 9 -12.33 30.64 5.27
CA GLN A 9 -12.60 29.94 4.03
C GLN A 9 -13.64 28.83 4.23
N MET A 10 -13.46 28.01 5.26
CA MET A 10 -14.41 26.95 5.62
C MET A 10 -15.83 27.51 5.84
N TYR A 11 -15.96 28.58 6.62
CA TYR A 11 -17.25 29.23 6.86
C TYR A 11 -17.92 29.72 5.58
N SER A 12 -17.14 30.33 4.66
CA SER A 12 -17.65 30.79 3.37
C SER A 12 -18.17 29.64 2.50
N THR A 13 -17.47 28.50 2.49
CA THR A 13 -17.86 27.31 1.75
C THR A 13 -19.12 26.67 2.33
N VAL A 14 -19.21 26.51 3.66
CA VAL A 14 -20.40 25.95 4.33
C VAL A 14 -21.64 26.80 4.04
N THR A 15 -21.48 28.13 4.10
CA THR A 15 -22.57 29.07 3.81
C THR A 15 -23.01 29.02 2.34
N GLN A 16 -22.06 28.98 1.41
CA GLN A 16 -22.33 28.92 -0.03
C GLN A 16 -23.01 27.61 -0.42
N LEU A 17 -22.58 26.49 0.15
CA LEU A 17 -23.15 25.16 -0.11
C LEU A 17 -24.43 24.87 0.69
N LYS A 18 -24.85 25.77 1.60
CA LYS A 18 -25.97 25.57 2.52
C LYS A 18 -25.92 24.19 3.20
N SER A 19 -24.74 23.77 3.63
CA SER A 19 -24.49 22.42 4.11
C SER A 19 -24.66 22.26 5.63
N THR A 20 -25.49 23.11 6.25
CA THR A 20 -25.81 23.06 7.67
C THR A 20 -26.83 21.95 7.96
N VAL A 21 -26.79 21.42 9.18
CA VAL A 21 -27.71 20.37 9.66
C VAL A 21 -28.58 20.93 10.78
N GLU A 22 -29.80 20.42 10.92
CA GLU A 22 -30.74 20.90 11.95
C GLU A 22 -30.46 20.26 13.32
N SER A 23 -29.95 19.04 13.33
CA SER A 23 -29.59 18.31 14.55
C SER A 23 -28.29 17.52 14.38
N ILE A 24 -27.63 17.21 15.51
CA ILE A 24 -26.44 16.36 15.49
C ILE A 24 -26.78 14.95 14.99
N GLN A 25 -27.95 14.43 15.34
CA GLN A 25 -28.41 13.11 14.87
C GLN A 25 -28.57 13.09 13.34
N ASP A 26 -29.24 14.09 12.77
CA ASP A 26 -29.37 14.25 11.32
C ASP A 26 -27.99 14.35 10.63
N GLY A 27 -27.08 15.11 11.22
CA GLY A 27 -25.70 15.20 10.73
C GLY A 27 -24.97 13.87 10.77
N VAL A 28 -25.13 13.09 11.84
CA VAL A 28 -24.53 11.75 11.98
C VAL A 28 -25.09 10.79 10.95
N ASP A 29 -26.41 10.75 10.78
CA ASP A 29 -27.06 9.86 9.80
C ASP A 29 -26.66 10.25 8.37
N ARG A 30 -26.46 11.54 8.10
CA ARG A 30 -25.92 12.02 6.82
C ARG A 30 -24.48 11.59 6.58
N VAL A 31 -23.61 11.60 7.61
CA VAL A 31 -22.24 11.06 7.50
C VAL A 31 -22.30 9.58 7.11
N ARG A 32 -23.13 8.79 7.82
CA ARG A 32 -23.31 7.35 7.56
C ARG A 32 -23.82 7.06 6.15
N ASN A 33 -24.80 7.83 5.67
CA ASN A 33 -25.35 7.62 4.34
C ASN A 33 -24.41 8.07 3.21
N SER A 34 -23.53 9.05 3.49
CA SER A 34 -22.58 9.59 2.49
C SER A 34 -21.43 8.64 2.15
N THR A 35 -21.07 7.74 3.07
CA THR A 35 -20.02 6.73 2.84
C THR A 35 -20.56 5.51 2.09
N MET A 36 -21.86 5.24 2.17
CA MET A 36 -22.47 4.04 1.58
C MET A 36 -23.04 4.22 0.17
N THR A 37 -23.18 5.46 -0.34
CA THR A 37 -23.96 5.72 -1.55
C THR A 37 -23.11 6.22 -2.71
N SER A 38 -22.56 5.28 -3.48
CA SER A 38 -22.22 5.39 -4.91
C SER A 38 -21.16 6.43 -5.32
N GLN A 39 -20.35 6.05 -6.31
CA GLN A 39 -19.21 6.76 -6.94
C GLN A 39 -19.42 8.27 -7.26
N ASP A 40 -20.64 8.80 -7.20
CA ASP A 40 -21.02 10.18 -7.52
C ASP A 40 -21.32 11.09 -6.31
N GLN A 41 -21.39 10.57 -5.08
CA GLN A 41 -21.61 11.40 -3.88
C GLN A 41 -20.29 11.80 -3.21
N LYS A 42 -20.19 13.09 -2.85
CA LYS A 42 -19.03 13.62 -2.13
C LYS A 42 -19.07 13.15 -0.67
N PRO A 43 -17.93 12.79 -0.07
CA PRO A 43 -17.88 12.42 1.34
C PRO A 43 -18.35 13.60 2.21
N PHE A 44 -19.23 13.32 3.18
CA PHE A 44 -19.73 14.31 4.12
C PHE A 44 -19.01 14.16 5.47
N ALA A 45 -18.56 15.29 6.03
CA ALA A 45 -17.96 15.34 7.35
C ALA A 45 -18.79 16.26 8.25
N LEU A 46 -19.10 15.79 9.45
CA LEU A 46 -19.80 16.58 10.46
C LEU A 46 -18.77 17.25 11.38
N VAL A 47 -18.89 18.57 11.54
CA VAL A 47 -18.17 19.31 12.57
C VAL A 47 -19.12 19.50 13.75
N ALA A 48 -18.79 18.91 14.88
CA ALA A 48 -19.55 19.00 16.13
C ALA A 48 -18.60 19.24 17.31
N GLU A 49 -19.17 19.59 18.46
CA GLU A 49 -18.43 19.68 19.70
C GLU A 49 -17.80 18.32 20.06
N SER A 50 -16.57 18.34 20.59
CA SER A 50 -15.78 17.13 20.86
C SER A 50 -16.49 16.14 21.80
N ALA A 51 -17.20 16.63 22.82
CA ALA A 51 -17.96 15.78 23.73
C ALA A 51 -19.08 15.00 23.01
N MET A 52 -19.82 15.68 22.12
CA MET A 52 -20.89 15.06 21.34
C MET A 52 -20.34 14.09 20.29
N ALA A 53 -19.29 14.49 19.59
CA ALA A 53 -18.64 13.61 18.62
C ALA A 53 -18.09 12.34 19.29
N LYS A 54 -17.43 12.44 20.44
CA LYS A 54 -16.94 11.28 21.21
C LYS A 54 -18.07 10.36 21.66
N TYR A 55 -19.21 10.93 22.05
CA TYR A 55 -20.39 10.14 22.42
C TYR A 55 -20.88 9.28 21.25
N TYR A 56 -21.03 9.85 20.04
CA TYR A 56 -21.53 9.11 18.88
C TYR A 56 -20.54 8.08 18.34
N THR A 57 -19.22 8.33 18.41
CA THR A 57 -18.22 7.35 17.96
C THR A 57 -18.12 6.13 18.87
N MET A 58 -18.51 6.24 20.15
CA MET A 58 -18.50 5.14 21.11
C MET A 58 -19.77 4.27 21.09
N LYS A 59 -20.77 4.64 20.28
CA LYS A 59 -22.04 3.90 20.14
C LYS A 59 -22.00 2.96 18.93
N GLU A 60 -22.75 1.88 19.02
CA GLU A 60 -22.99 0.98 17.89
C GLU A 60 -23.63 1.75 16.71
N PRO A 61 -23.27 1.43 15.45
CA PRO A 61 -22.49 0.27 14.99
C PRO A 61 -20.97 0.50 14.89
N CYS A 62 -20.38 1.44 15.65
CA CYS A 62 -18.93 1.73 15.63
C CYS A 62 -18.40 2.13 14.23
N ASP A 63 -19.24 2.78 13.44
CA ASP A 63 -18.99 3.16 12.05
C ASP A 63 -18.44 4.58 11.88
N LEU A 64 -18.28 5.29 13.00
CA LEU A 64 -17.83 6.67 13.05
C LEU A 64 -16.50 6.77 13.77
N TYR A 65 -15.63 7.65 13.29
CA TYR A 65 -14.38 8.01 13.94
C TYR A 65 -14.22 9.52 13.99
N MET A 66 -13.55 10.01 15.03
CA MET A 66 -13.23 11.43 15.20
C MET A 66 -11.83 11.68 14.64
N VAL A 67 -11.69 12.68 13.77
CA VAL A 67 -10.39 13.08 13.20
C VAL A 67 -9.88 14.33 13.90
N GLY A 68 -9.03 14.10 14.91
CA GLY A 68 -8.41 15.17 15.69
C GLY A 68 -9.40 15.95 16.55
N ASP A 69 -8.87 16.66 17.54
CA ASP A 69 -9.64 17.65 18.31
C ASP A 69 -9.31 19.04 17.78
N LEU A 70 -10.31 19.78 17.32
CA LEU A 70 -10.12 21.18 16.96
C LEU A 70 -9.78 21.93 18.24
N THR A 71 -8.59 22.55 18.29
CA THR A 71 -8.02 23.27 19.45
C THR A 71 -8.82 24.48 19.97
N THR A 72 -10.10 24.60 19.64
CA THR A 72 -11.05 25.43 20.37
C THR A 72 -11.47 24.72 21.64
N ILE A 73 -10.85 25.09 22.77
CA ILE A 73 -11.21 24.58 24.09
C ILE A 73 -12.64 25.06 24.39
N GLY A 74 -13.61 24.14 24.36
CA GLY A 74 -14.96 24.34 24.86
C GLY A 74 -15.04 23.89 26.32
N SER A 75 -15.81 24.59 27.15
CA SER A 75 -16.13 24.18 28.51
C SER A 75 -17.61 24.39 28.81
N TYR A 76 -18.20 23.45 29.55
CA TYR A 76 -19.56 23.58 30.07
C TYR A 76 -19.55 24.27 31.43
N ALA A 77 -20.54 25.13 31.67
CA ALA A 77 -20.70 25.85 32.93
C ALA A 77 -22.16 25.81 33.40
N MET A 78 -22.36 25.77 34.72
CA MET A 78 -23.68 25.94 35.33
C MET A 78 -23.95 27.44 35.49
N VAL A 79 -25.09 27.91 35.00
CA VAL A 79 -25.46 29.34 35.05
C VAL A 79 -26.62 29.52 36.01
N LEU A 80 -26.45 30.42 36.98
CA LEU A 80 -27.49 30.84 37.91
C LEU A 80 -27.83 32.33 37.69
N PRO A 81 -29.04 32.78 38.04
CA PRO A 81 -29.38 34.19 37.99
C PRO A 81 -28.41 35.05 38.82
N SER A 82 -28.14 36.25 38.31
CA SER A 82 -27.29 37.23 38.99
C SER A 82 -27.83 37.54 40.38
N GLY A 83 -26.96 37.48 41.39
CA GLY A 83 -27.33 37.73 42.79
C GLY A 83 -27.97 36.53 43.52
N SER A 84 -27.96 35.33 42.92
CA SER A 84 -28.45 34.13 43.60
C SER A 84 -27.62 33.81 44.87
N PRO A 85 -28.27 33.59 46.03
CA PRO A 85 -27.57 33.32 47.29
C PRO A 85 -26.87 31.96 47.31
N ASP A 86 -27.23 31.05 46.40
CA ASP A 86 -26.70 29.69 46.33
C ASP A 86 -25.54 29.53 45.36
N LEU A 87 -25.15 30.58 44.62
CA LEU A 87 -24.05 30.52 43.66
C LEU A 87 -22.75 30.01 44.31
N MET A 88 -22.41 30.54 45.47
CA MET A 88 -21.20 30.13 46.21
C MET A 88 -21.29 28.67 46.71
N LYS A 89 -22.49 28.22 47.10
CA LYS A 89 -22.69 26.85 47.57
C LYS A 89 -22.57 25.84 46.43
N VAL A 90 -23.14 26.16 45.26
CA VAL A 90 -23.06 25.31 44.06
C VAL A 90 -21.63 25.20 43.56
N ASP A 91 -20.90 26.31 43.53
CA ASP A 91 -19.50 26.33 43.09
C ASP A 91 -18.59 25.47 44.01
N LEU A 92 -18.74 25.63 45.33
CA LEU A 92 -18.01 24.81 46.31
C LEU A 92 -18.37 23.31 46.21
N ALA A 93 -19.65 22.99 46.01
CA ALA A 93 -20.09 21.61 45.81
C ALA A 93 -19.50 21.01 44.51
N LEU A 94 -19.47 21.78 43.42
CA LEU A 94 -18.89 21.35 42.16
C LEU A 94 -17.38 21.14 42.27
N LEU A 95 -16.67 22.02 42.98
CA LEU A 95 -15.24 21.86 43.27
C LEU A 95 -14.97 20.55 44.02
N SER A 96 -15.76 20.26 45.06
CA SER A 96 -15.66 19.02 45.82
C SER A 96 -15.93 17.77 44.96
N LEU A 97 -16.92 17.82 44.05
CA LEU A 97 -17.20 16.72 43.10
C LEU A 97 -16.06 16.50 42.10
N ARG A 98 -15.37 17.58 41.70
CA ARG A 98 -14.20 17.51 40.82
C ARG A 98 -13.00 16.90 41.55
N GLU A 99 -12.69 17.39 42.75
CA GLU A 99 -11.56 16.92 43.57
C GLU A 99 -11.72 15.47 44.03
N SER A 100 -12.95 15.06 44.36
CA SER A 100 -13.26 13.66 44.69
C SER A 100 -13.22 12.72 43.49
N GLY A 101 -13.12 13.24 42.26
CA GLY A 101 -13.09 12.44 41.03
C GLY A 101 -14.46 11.91 40.58
N LYS A 102 -15.55 12.20 41.32
CA LYS A 102 -16.91 11.76 40.98
C LYS A 102 -17.38 12.24 39.61
N LEU A 103 -16.97 13.44 39.19
CA LEU A 103 -17.28 13.93 37.85
C LEU A 103 -16.67 13.05 36.76
N ARG A 104 -15.45 12.56 36.96
CA ARG A 104 -14.78 11.66 36.00
C ARG A 104 -15.41 10.27 35.98
N GLU A 105 -15.89 9.79 37.14
CA GLU A 105 -16.67 8.57 37.21
C GLU A 105 -17.98 8.69 36.40
N LEU A 106 -18.69 9.81 36.55
CA LEU A 106 -19.90 10.10 35.78
C LEU A 106 -19.61 10.23 34.28
N GLU A 107 -18.53 10.92 33.91
CA GLU A 107 -18.10 11.02 32.51
C GLU A 107 -17.88 9.62 31.92
N ASN A 108 -17.06 8.79 32.58
CA ASN A 108 -16.84 7.42 32.14
C ASN A 108 -18.14 6.63 32.08
N LYS A 109 -19.02 6.75 33.07
CA LYS A 109 -20.29 6.01 33.10
C LYS A 109 -21.21 6.36 31.92
N TRP A 110 -21.30 7.63 31.54
CA TRP A 110 -22.26 8.09 30.52
C TRP A 110 -21.66 8.16 29.11
N PHE A 111 -20.36 8.37 28.99
CA PHE A 111 -19.65 8.52 27.72
C PHE A 111 -18.82 7.29 27.34
N SER A 112 -18.62 6.31 28.23
CA SER A 112 -18.06 5.02 27.80
C SER A 112 -19.05 4.28 26.89
N GLY A 113 -18.50 3.55 25.94
CA GLY A 113 -19.29 2.74 25.01
C GLY A 113 -18.58 1.46 24.62
N VAL A 114 -19.24 0.67 23.79
CA VAL A 114 -18.83 -0.69 23.40
C VAL A 114 -17.68 -0.63 22.38
N CYS A 115 -17.58 0.47 21.64
CA CYS A 115 -16.56 0.66 20.61
C CYS A 115 -15.22 1.07 21.25
N THR A 116 -14.27 0.15 21.33
CA THR A 116 -12.94 0.37 21.95
C THR A 116 -11.84 0.76 20.96
N ASP A 117 -12.10 0.71 19.66
CA ASP A 117 -11.02 0.62 18.65
C ASP A 117 -10.67 1.93 17.91
N PHE A 118 -11.37 3.05 18.15
CA PHE A 118 -11.32 4.19 17.21
C PHE A 118 -11.03 5.57 17.82
N ILE A 119 -10.16 5.65 18.84
CA ILE A 119 -9.61 6.94 19.26
C ILE A 119 -8.19 7.07 18.70
N MET A 120 -8.03 7.70 17.53
CA MET A 120 -6.73 8.26 17.11
C MET A 120 -6.47 9.53 17.93
N ASP A 121 -6.12 9.36 19.20
CA ASP A 121 -5.61 10.46 20.02
C ASP A 121 -4.12 10.67 19.71
N SER A 122 -3.84 11.71 18.91
CA SER A 122 -2.48 12.15 18.57
C SER A 122 -1.68 12.69 19.77
N SER A 123 -2.19 12.64 21.01
CA SER A 123 -1.51 13.18 22.20
C SER A 123 -1.02 12.14 23.24
N SER A 124 -1.32 10.85 23.06
CA SER A 124 -0.93 9.81 24.02
C SER A 124 0.16 8.88 23.47
N GLY A 125 1.41 9.15 23.82
CA GLY A 125 2.60 8.37 23.43
C GLY A 125 2.72 6.97 24.05
N SER A 126 1.61 6.24 24.24
CA SER A 126 1.68 4.85 24.71
C SER A 126 0.51 4.02 24.17
N ARG A 127 0.91 2.98 23.40
CA ARG A 127 0.10 1.97 22.72
C ARG A 127 -0.57 2.46 21.43
N ILE A 128 0.29 2.56 20.42
CA ILE A 128 -0.08 2.21 19.06
C ILE A 128 -0.57 0.74 19.11
N GLN A 129 -1.86 0.52 19.37
CA GLN A 129 -2.53 -0.68 18.88
C GLN A 129 -2.75 -0.41 17.41
N LEU A 130 -1.83 -0.92 16.59
CA LEU A 130 -2.03 -1.01 15.16
C LEU A 130 -3.37 -1.72 14.96
N PRO A 131 -4.24 -1.23 14.06
CA PRO A 131 -5.48 -1.94 13.74
C PRO A 131 -5.16 -3.41 13.39
N PRO A 132 -6.03 -4.38 13.71
CA PRO A 132 -5.83 -5.79 13.38
C PRO A 132 -5.90 -6.09 11.86
N PHE A 133 -5.67 -5.11 11.00
CA PHE A 133 -5.65 -5.26 9.55
C PHE A 133 -4.21 -5.16 9.01
N TYR A 134 -3.34 -6.03 9.51
CA TYR A 134 -2.21 -6.52 8.74
C TYR A 134 -2.18 -8.05 8.80
N GLU A 135 -3.36 -8.68 8.75
CA GLU A 135 -3.37 -10.04 8.22
C GLU A 135 -2.69 -9.96 6.84
N VAL A 136 -1.74 -10.86 6.59
CA VAL A 136 -0.93 -10.91 5.37
C VAL A 136 -1.85 -11.30 4.22
N ASP A 137 -2.72 -10.38 3.83
CA ASP A 137 -3.73 -10.59 2.81
C ASP A 137 -3.06 -10.38 1.46
N LEU A 138 -3.32 -11.33 0.56
CA LEU A 138 -2.74 -11.38 -0.79
C LEU A 138 -3.07 -10.12 -1.60
N GLY A 139 -4.08 -9.34 -1.18
CA GLY A 139 -4.45 -8.06 -1.77
C GLY A 139 -3.33 -7.02 -1.80
N THR A 140 -2.61 -6.81 -0.69
CA THR A 140 -1.55 -5.79 -0.61
C THR A 140 -0.22 -6.27 -1.19
N PHE A 141 0.08 -7.57 -1.13
CA PHE A 141 1.26 -8.19 -1.74
C PHE A 141 1.07 -8.61 -3.21
N SER A 142 -0.13 -8.44 -3.76
CA SER A 142 -0.46 -8.76 -5.15
C SER A 142 0.44 -8.04 -6.15
N GLY A 143 0.83 -6.80 -5.87
CA GLY A 143 1.72 -6.02 -6.72
C GLY A 143 3.08 -6.69 -6.94
N ALA A 144 3.68 -7.25 -5.88
CA ALA A 144 4.96 -7.95 -5.97
C ALA A 144 4.84 -9.26 -6.77
N LEU A 145 3.74 -10.00 -6.59
CA LEU A 145 3.48 -11.24 -7.34
C LEU A 145 3.24 -10.99 -8.84
N ILE A 146 2.55 -9.89 -9.19
CA ILE A 146 2.30 -9.51 -10.59
C ILE A 146 3.62 -9.15 -11.30
N ILE A 147 4.49 -8.38 -10.63
CA ILE A 147 5.81 -8.01 -11.18
C ILE A 147 6.68 -9.27 -11.41
N LEU A 148 6.68 -10.20 -10.45
CA LEU A 148 7.40 -11.48 -10.58
C LEU A 148 6.84 -12.31 -11.76
N GLY A 149 5.52 -12.44 -11.86
CA GLY A 149 4.87 -13.18 -12.95
C GLY A 149 5.20 -12.61 -14.33
N MET A 150 5.17 -11.28 -14.49
CA MET A 150 5.56 -10.60 -15.73
C MET A 150 7.03 -10.86 -16.08
N GLY A 151 7.93 -10.81 -15.10
CA GLY A 151 9.36 -11.09 -15.31
C GLY A 151 9.62 -12.52 -15.78
N LEU A 152 8.90 -13.50 -15.24
CA LEU A 152 9.03 -14.90 -15.62
C LEU A 152 8.55 -15.15 -17.07
N VAL A 153 7.46 -14.51 -17.48
CA VAL A 153 6.94 -14.63 -18.86
C VAL A 153 7.90 -13.97 -19.86
N LEU A 154 8.38 -12.76 -19.59
CA LEU A 154 9.34 -12.08 -20.47
C LEU A 154 10.67 -12.85 -20.57
N GLY A 155 11.17 -13.37 -19.45
CA GLY A 155 12.35 -14.22 -19.42
C GLY A 155 12.17 -15.46 -20.29
N ALA A 156 11.04 -16.16 -20.15
CA ALA A 156 10.73 -17.33 -20.96
C ALA A 156 10.66 -17.03 -22.46
N ILE A 157 10.11 -15.87 -22.86
CA ILE A 157 10.05 -15.44 -24.26
C ILE A 157 11.45 -15.17 -24.81
N VAL A 158 12.29 -14.42 -24.09
CA VAL A 158 13.67 -14.11 -24.52
C VAL A 158 14.48 -15.39 -24.67
N THR A 159 14.45 -16.28 -23.68
CA THR A 159 15.13 -17.58 -23.75
C THR A 159 14.58 -18.44 -24.90
N GLY A 160 13.27 -18.42 -25.16
CA GLY A 160 12.67 -19.11 -26.29
C GLY A 160 13.18 -18.62 -27.65
N LEU A 161 13.26 -17.30 -27.83
CA LEU A 161 13.78 -16.69 -29.06
C LEU A 161 15.25 -17.04 -29.30
N GLU A 162 16.09 -16.94 -28.26
CA GLU A 162 17.51 -17.29 -28.34
C GLU A 162 17.72 -18.75 -28.74
N VAL A 163 16.96 -19.67 -28.13
CA VAL A 163 17.05 -21.11 -28.46
C VAL A 163 16.57 -21.39 -29.88
N LEU A 164 15.51 -20.73 -30.35
CA LEU A 164 15.05 -20.88 -31.73
C LEU A 164 16.09 -20.39 -32.74
N VAL A 165 16.72 -19.24 -32.49
CA VAL A 165 17.80 -18.71 -33.34
C VAL A 165 19.00 -19.66 -33.35
N PHE A 166 19.40 -20.18 -32.19
CA PHE A 166 20.51 -21.13 -32.08
C PHE A 166 20.20 -22.44 -32.82
N ARG A 167 19.00 -23.01 -32.64
CA ARG A 167 18.56 -24.23 -33.34
C ARG A 167 18.45 -24.02 -34.84
N TYR A 168 18.01 -22.84 -35.29
CA TYR A 168 17.96 -22.49 -36.70
C TYR A 168 19.37 -22.38 -37.31
N ALA A 169 20.31 -21.71 -36.61
CA ALA A 169 21.70 -21.64 -37.04
C ALA A 169 22.39 -23.02 -37.08
N GLU A 170 22.14 -23.87 -36.08
CA GLU A 170 22.61 -25.26 -36.02
C GLU A 170 22.05 -26.10 -37.19
N SER A 171 20.78 -25.89 -37.55
CA SER A 171 20.17 -26.59 -38.69
C SER A 171 20.81 -26.25 -40.04
N ILE A 172 21.16 -24.98 -40.28
CA ILE A 172 21.83 -24.53 -41.50
C ILE A 172 23.28 -25.03 -41.55
N LEU A 173 23.98 -25.00 -40.41
CA LEU A 173 25.35 -25.50 -40.30
C LEU A 173 25.40 -27.03 -40.54
N ASN A 174 24.47 -27.80 -39.99
CA ASN A 174 24.38 -29.24 -40.23
C ASN A 174 24.08 -29.56 -41.69
N GLU A 175 23.20 -28.80 -42.35
CA GLU A 175 22.97 -28.95 -43.79
C GLU A 175 24.24 -28.68 -44.61
N THR A 176 24.98 -27.63 -44.25
CA THR A 176 26.21 -27.22 -44.95
C THR A 176 27.34 -28.23 -44.71
N ILE A 177 27.48 -28.72 -43.48
CA ILE A 177 28.46 -29.75 -43.09
C ILE A 177 28.14 -31.07 -43.81
N MET A 178 26.87 -31.48 -43.91
CA MET A 178 26.48 -32.70 -44.64
C MET A 178 26.71 -32.60 -46.15
N LYS A 179 26.46 -31.43 -46.75
CA LYS A 179 26.80 -31.15 -48.16
C LYS A 179 28.32 -31.20 -48.37
N ALA A 180 29.10 -30.58 -47.49
CA ALA A 180 30.56 -30.60 -47.55
C ALA A 180 31.15 -32.00 -47.32
N LEU A 181 30.59 -32.79 -46.40
CA LEU A 181 30.99 -34.18 -46.14
C LEU A 181 30.74 -35.07 -47.37
N LYS A 182 29.59 -34.94 -48.04
CA LYS A 182 29.31 -35.66 -49.28
C LYS A 182 30.27 -35.29 -50.40
N LEU A 183 30.59 -34.00 -50.55
CA LEU A 183 31.59 -33.55 -51.54
C LEU A 183 33.00 -34.07 -51.19
N MET A 184 33.37 -34.12 -49.91
CA MET A 184 34.64 -34.72 -49.50
C MET A 184 34.66 -36.24 -49.72
N GLU A 185 33.52 -36.94 -49.57
CA GLU A 185 33.38 -38.35 -49.88
C GLU A 185 33.45 -38.62 -51.39
N GLU A 186 32.81 -37.80 -52.23
CA GLU A 186 32.94 -37.87 -53.69
C GLU A 186 34.37 -37.58 -54.16
N VAL A 187 35.03 -36.55 -53.60
CA VAL A 187 36.44 -36.26 -53.89
C VAL A 187 37.34 -37.41 -53.41
N ALA A 188 37.07 -37.99 -52.24
CA ALA A 188 37.83 -39.15 -51.76
C ALA A 188 37.62 -40.41 -52.61
N ALA A 189 36.41 -40.62 -53.15
CA ALA A 189 36.12 -41.69 -54.09
C ALA A 189 36.85 -41.49 -55.43
N GLU A 190 36.96 -40.24 -55.90
CA GLU A 190 37.71 -39.88 -57.12
C GLU A 190 39.24 -40.01 -56.94
N GLN A 191 39.75 -39.81 -55.72
CA GLN A 191 41.18 -40.02 -55.39
C GLN A 191 41.57 -41.51 -55.27
N SER A 192 40.63 -42.47 -55.36
CA SER A 192 40.97 -43.90 -55.47
C SER A 192 41.68 -44.28 -56.78
N GLY A 193 41.78 -43.35 -57.74
CA GLY A 193 42.58 -43.48 -58.96
C GLY A 193 43.95 -42.77 -58.93
N ALA A 194 44.31 -42.01 -57.89
CA ALA A 194 45.55 -41.23 -57.86
C ALA A 194 46.34 -41.40 -56.54
N LYS A 195 47.62 -41.68 -56.70
CA LYS A 195 48.62 -42.05 -55.69
C LYS A 195 48.63 -41.12 -54.46
N VAL A 196 48.35 -41.71 -53.30
CA VAL A 196 48.41 -41.13 -51.95
C VAL A 196 49.75 -40.44 -51.67
N VAL A 197 49.70 -39.17 -51.24
CA VAL A 197 50.75 -38.53 -50.44
C VAL A 197 50.14 -38.20 -49.08
N MET A 198 50.47 -39.03 -48.09
CA MET A 198 50.14 -38.79 -46.68
C MET A 198 50.83 -37.51 -46.21
N LEU A 199 50.06 -36.55 -45.71
CA LEU A 199 50.57 -35.53 -44.79
C LEU A 199 49.53 -35.24 -43.70
N GLY A 200 49.87 -35.64 -42.48
CA GLY A 200 49.51 -34.85 -41.30
C GLY A 200 48.23 -35.22 -40.55
N ASP A 201 48.30 -36.34 -39.82
CA ASP A 201 47.77 -36.51 -38.46
C ASP A 201 46.43 -35.80 -38.10
N SER A 202 45.32 -36.51 -38.34
CA SER A 202 43.93 -36.07 -38.10
C SER A 202 43.64 -35.65 -36.65
N LYS A 203 44.48 -36.04 -35.68
CA LYS A 203 44.35 -35.63 -34.27
C LYS A 203 44.78 -34.17 -34.01
N SER A 204 45.62 -33.60 -34.86
CA SER A 204 46.11 -32.22 -34.68
C SER A 204 45.12 -31.15 -35.17
N VAL A 205 44.23 -31.51 -36.11
CA VAL A 205 43.16 -30.61 -36.59
C VAL A 205 41.98 -30.58 -35.60
N LEU A 206 41.62 -31.74 -35.02
CA LEU A 206 40.60 -31.81 -33.98
C LEU A 206 41.00 -31.05 -32.71
N LYS A 207 42.29 -31.02 -32.36
CA LYS A 207 42.79 -30.23 -31.22
C LYS A 207 42.86 -28.72 -31.51
N LYS A 208 42.76 -28.30 -32.78
CA LYS A 208 42.78 -26.88 -33.20
C LYS A 208 41.38 -26.30 -33.42
N LEU A 209 40.34 -27.13 -33.42
CA LEU A 209 38.93 -26.72 -33.35
C LEU A 209 38.40 -26.66 -31.90
N GLU A 210 39.11 -27.21 -30.91
CA GLU A 210 38.85 -26.94 -29.50
C GLU A 210 39.75 -25.81 -28.97
N GLY A 211 39.28 -24.58 -29.10
CA GLY A 211 39.75 -23.44 -28.32
C GLY A 211 38.73 -22.30 -28.30
N PRO A 212 38.54 -21.55 -27.20
CA PRO A 212 38.67 -21.90 -25.79
C PRO A 212 37.29 -22.11 -25.12
N LYS A 213 37.14 -23.16 -24.31
CA LYS A 213 36.09 -23.27 -23.28
C LYS A 213 36.36 -22.29 -22.11
N ALA A 214 36.71 -21.04 -22.41
CA ALA A 214 37.10 -20.00 -21.45
C ALA A 214 36.44 -18.64 -21.73
N ALA A 215 35.23 -18.64 -22.31
CA ALA A 215 34.37 -17.46 -22.36
C ALA A 215 33.03 -17.67 -21.61
N LYS A 216 32.87 -18.79 -20.89
CA LYS A 216 31.64 -19.14 -20.15
C LYS A 216 31.63 -18.67 -18.69
N GLN A 217 32.57 -17.81 -18.28
CA GLN A 217 32.68 -17.38 -16.87
C GLN A 217 32.94 -15.87 -16.68
N ARG A 218 32.82 -15.05 -17.73
CA ARG A 218 33.06 -13.59 -17.65
C ARG A 218 31.82 -12.68 -17.78
N TYR A 219 30.62 -13.25 -17.88
CA TYR A 219 29.36 -12.46 -17.87
C TYR A 219 28.53 -12.67 -16.61
N LEU A 220 29.08 -13.32 -15.57
CA LEU A 220 28.41 -13.54 -14.28
C LEU A 220 29.00 -12.67 -13.14
N GLY A 221 29.70 -11.58 -13.48
CA GLY A 221 30.34 -10.66 -12.53
C GLY A 221 29.87 -9.21 -12.60
N ASP A 222 29.38 -8.72 -13.74
CA ASP A 222 29.06 -7.29 -13.94
C ASP A 222 27.56 -6.97 -13.90
N ALA A 223 26.77 -7.81 -13.22
CA ALA A 223 25.33 -7.57 -12.97
C ALA A 223 24.99 -7.59 -11.46
N LEU A 224 25.99 -7.44 -10.59
CA LEU A 224 25.81 -7.40 -9.14
C LEU A 224 26.73 -6.33 -8.50
N GLN A 225 26.72 -5.14 -9.10
CA GLN A 225 27.12 -3.91 -8.44
C GLN A 225 26.22 -2.75 -8.89
#